data_AF-A0A1D6NE96-F1
#
_entry.id   AF-A0A1D6NE96-F1
#
_cell.length_a   1.000
_cell.length_b   1.000
_cell.length_c   1.000
_cell.angle_alpha   90.00
_cell.angle_beta   90.00
_cell.angle_gamma   90.00
#
_symmetry.space_group_name_H-M   'P 1'
#
loop_
_entity.id
_entity.type
_entity.pdbx_description
1 polymer ?
#
loop_
_entity_poly.entity_id
_entity_poly.type
_entity_poly.pdbx_seq_one_letter_code
_entity_poly.pdbx_strand_id
1 'polypeptide(L)'
;MKERGGSRAAVDERYAQWKSLIPVLYDWFANHNLVWPSLSCRALVGMASEGAGMMGLYGGLAFCDARVYERTDGSVPNTLVIANCEVVKPRVAAAEHISQFNEEARSPFVKKYKTIVHPGEMVDALFVFLPCKQVNRIRELPQNSKIIATHTDSPDVLVWDVEAQPNRHAVLGASESRPDLILTGHQENAEFALAMCPAEPYVLSG
;
A
#
# COMPACT_ATOMS: atom_id res chain seq x y z
N MET A 1 4.46 -36.40 18.90
CA MET A 1 4.05 -35.48 17.81
C MET A 1 2.70 -34.90 18.20
N LYS A 2 2.70 -33.78 18.93
CA LYS A 2 1.52 -33.25 19.64
C LYS A 2 1.10 -31.92 19.00
N GLU A 3 -0.06 -31.97 18.36
CA GLU A 3 -1.03 -30.90 18.05
C GLU A 3 -0.56 -29.53 17.52
N ARG A 4 -0.77 -29.29 16.22
CA ARG A 4 -0.97 -27.95 15.62
C ARG A 4 -2.47 -27.68 15.36
N GLY A 5 -3.33 -28.04 16.32
CA GLY A 5 -4.79 -27.98 16.19
C GLY A 5 -5.49 -26.81 16.88
N GLY A 6 -4.78 -25.96 17.64
CA GLY A 6 -5.39 -24.86 18.42
C GLY A 6 -5.67 -23.56 17.65
N SER A 7 -5.73 -23.58 16.33
CA SER A 7 -5.23 -22.47 15.51
C SER A 7 -6.25 -21.38 15.11
N ARG A 8 -7.49 -21.72 14.76
CA ARG A 8 -8.44 -20.75 14.15
C ARG A 8 -9.50 -20.22 15.12
N ALA A 9 -10.18 -21.11 15.83
CA ALA A 9 -11.22 -20.71 16.79
C ALA A 9 -10.69 -19.78 17.89
N ALA A 10 -9.46 -19.99 18.36
CA ALA A 10 -8.82 -19.13 19.33
C ALA A 10 -8.46 -17.74 18.76
N VAL A 11 -8.17 -17.64 17.46
CA VAL A 11 -7.94 -16.35 16.78
C VAL A 11 -9.26 -15.61 16.61
N ASP A 12 -10.31 -16.32 16.20
CA ASP A 12 -11.66 -15.75 16.03
C ASP A 12 -12.21 -15.22 17.37
N GLU A 13 -12.00 -15.96 18.46
CA GLU A 13 -12.39 -15.53 19.81
C GLU A 13 -11.64 -14.27 20.25
N ARG A 14 -10.31 -14.23 20.09
CA ARG A 14 -9.50 -13.05 20.41
C ARG A 14 -9.88 -11.85 19.55
N TYR A 15 -10.19 -12.07 18.28
CA TYR A 15 -10.65 -11.02 17.37
C TYR A 15 -11.99 -10.44 17.84
N ALA A 16 -12.96 -11.28 18.21
CA ALA A 16 -14.24 -10.85 18.74
C ALA A 16 -14.09 -10.05 20.05
N GLN A 17 -13.20 -10.49 20.95
CA GLN A 17 -12.87 -9.76 22.18
C GLN A 17 -12.22 -8.41 21.88
N TRP A 18 -11.28 -8.34 20.94
CA TRP A 18 -10.69 -7.06 20.52
C TRP A 18 -11.75 -6.13 19.91
N LYS A 19 -12.68 -6.66 19.09
CA LYS A 19 -13.73 -5.87 18.43
C LYS A 19 -14.67 -5.20 19.44
N SER A 20 -15.03 -5.89 20.53
CA SER A 20 -15.85 -5.30 21.60
C SER A 20 -15.14 -4.20 22.38
N LEU A 21 -13.79 -4.22 22.39
CA LEU A 21 -12.96 -3.23 23.08
C LEU A 21 -12.59 -2.02 22.22
N ILE A 22 -12.86 -2.04 20.90
CA ILE A 22 -12.50 -0.94 19.98
C ILE A 22 -12.90 0.45 20.51
N PRO A 23 -14.13 0.68 21.02
CA PRO A 23 -14.54 2.00 21.50
C PRO A 23 -13.78 2.49 22.72
N VAL A 24 -13.13 1.59 23.45
CA VAL A 24 -12.33 1.90 24.64
C VAL A 24 -10.85 2.07 24.25
N LEU A 25 -10.39 1.34 23.24
CA LEU A 25 -8.98 1.28 22.84
C LEU A 25 -8.57 2.36 21.83
N TYR A 26 -9.50 2.82 20.97
CA TYR A 26 -9.19 3.72 19.87
C TYR A 26 -10.08 4.97 19.88
N ASP A 27 -9.47 6.14 19.73
CA ASP A 27 -10.19 7.40 19.47
C ASP A 27 -10.82 7.44 18.07
N TRP A 28 -10.28 6.65 17.13
CA TRP A 28 -10.79 6.49 15.77
C TRP A 28 -10.34 5.14 15.18
N PHE A 29 -11.24 4.48 14.46
CA PHE A 29 -10.97 3.22 13.78
C PHE A 29 -11.69 3.17 12.44
N ALA A 30 -11.02 2.63 11.41
CA ALA A 30 -11.62 2.36 10.10
C ALA A 30 -11.06 1.05 9.51
N ASN A 31 -11.95 0.22 9.00
CA ASN A 31 -11.60 -0.99 8.25
C ASN A 31 -11.81 -0.77 6.74
N HIS A 32 -10.82 -1.12 5.92
CA HIS A 32 -10.94 -1.09 4.46
C HIS A 32 -10.49 -2.43 3.86
N ASN A 33 -11.43 -3.21 3.37
CA ASN A 33 -11.11 -4.48 2.73
C ASN A 33 -10.51 -4.28 1.33
N LEU A 34 -9.23 -4.62 1.19
CA LEU A 34 -8.56 -4.62 -0.11
C LEU A 34 -8.96 -5.85 -0.92
N VAL A 35 -8.95 -5.74 -2.24
CA VAL A 35 -9.22 -6.89 -3.13
C VAL A 35 -8.06 -7.88 -3.05
N TRP A 36 -6.84 -7.36 -2.98
CA TRP A 36 -5.64 -8.15 -2.81
C TRP A 36 -4.86 -7.67 -1.60
N PRO A 37 -4.10 -8.57 -0.95
CA PRO A 37 -3.26 -8.18 0.16
C PRO A 37 -2.24 -7.12 -0.29
N SER A 38 -1.76 -6.32 0.66
CA SER A 38 -0.68 -5.38 0.44
C SER A 38 0.52 -5.81 1.25
N LEU A 39 1.71 -5.87 0.64
CA LEU A 39 2.96 -6.14 1.36
C LEU A 39 3.53 -4.89 2.03
N SER A 40 3.15 -3.70 1.55
CA SER A 40 3.66 -2.44 2.06
C SER A 40 2.57 -1.38 2.07
N CYS A 41 2.40 -0.73 3.23
CA CYS A 41 1.61 0.47 3.38
C CYS A 41 2.48 1.59 3.94
N ARG A 42 2.28 2.81 3.45
CA ARG A 42 3.05 3.99 3.85
C ARG A 42 2.19 5.23 3.86
N ALA A 43 2.16 5.93 4.99
CA ALA A 43 1.52 7.23 5.08
C ALA A 43 2.38 8.29 4.39
N LEU A 44 1.79 9.03 3.46
CA LEU A 44 2.40 10.14 2.74
C LEU A 44 2.07 11.44 3.48
N VAL A 45 2.92 11.80 4.43
CA VAL A 45 2.78 13.04 5.22
C VAL A 45 3.11 14.23 4.31
N GLY A 46 2.16 15.16 4.13
CA GLY A 46 2.34 16.34 3.27
C GLY A 46 1.49 16.38 1.99
N MET A 47 0.89 15.25 1.58
CA MET A 47 -0.18 15.23 0.56
C MET A 47 -1.57 15.62 1.13
N ALA A 48 -1.59 16.06 2.39
CA ALA A 48 -2.79 16.51 3.07
C ALA A 48 -3.29 17.83 2.46
N SER A 49 -4.49 17.84 1.88
CA SER A 49 -5.25 19.07 1.73
C SER A 49 -6.05 19.31 3.01
N GLU A 50 -6.10 20.55 3.51
CA GLU A 50 -7.10 20.91 4.51
C GLU A 50 -8.48 20.93 3.83
N GLY A 51 -9.31 19.91 4.06
CA GLY A 51 -10.70 19.97 3.69
C GLY A 51 -11.46 20.91 4.63
N ALA A 52 -12.32 21.74 4.06
CA ALA A 52 -13.20 22.62 4.82
C ALA A 52 -14.20 21.79 5.66
N GLY A 53 -14.06 21.79 6.99
CA GLY A 53 -15.10 21.28 7.90
C GLY A 53 -14.63 20.62 9.20
N MET A 54 -15.56 19.88 9.82
CA MET A 54 -15.38 19.16 11.09
C MET A 54 -14.63 17.82 10.94
N MET A 55 -14.35 17.40 9.70
CA MET A 55 -13.57 16.21 9.37
C MET A 55 -12.08 16.55 9.39
N GLY A 56 -11.29 15.69 10.02
CA GLY A 56 -9.88 15.95 10.36
C GLY A 56 -8.92 15.76 9.19
N LEU A 57 -7.62 15.74 9.53
CA LEU A 57 -6.50 15.66 8.58
C LEU A 57 -6.77 14.66 7.45
N TYR A 58 -6.55 15.11 6.21
CA TYR A 58 -6.42 14.23 5.05
C TYR A 58 -5.01 13.64 5.06
N GLY A 59 -4.87 12.35 5.34
CA GLY A 59 -3.59 11.66 5.19
C GLY A 59 -3.50 11.06 3.80
N GLY A 60 -2.44 11.31 3.04
CA GLY A 60 -2.13 10.48 1.89
C GLY A 60 -1.70 9.09 2.38
N LEU A 61 -2.15 8.03 1.71
CA LEU A 61 -1.75 6.65 1.98
C LEU A 61 -1.32 6.01 0.65
N ALA A 62 -0.07 5.60 0.56
CA ALA A 62 0.42 4.75 -0.50
C ALA A 62 0.41 3.30 -0.04
N PHE A 63 -0.15 2.43 -0.87
CA PHE A 63 -0.08 0.99 -0.68
C PHE A 63 -0.07 0.28 -2.02
N CYS A 64 0.49 -0.92 -2.06
CA CYS A 64 0.42 -1.76 -3.24
C CYS A 64 -0.77 -2.72 -3.15
N ASP A 65 -1.47 -2.95 -4.25
CA ASP A 65 -2.37 -4.09 -4.37
C ASP A 65 -1.47 -5.25 -4.84
N ALA A 66 -0.93 -6.03 -3.89
CA ALA A 66 0.01 -7.11 -4.17
C ALA A 66 -0.78 -8.33 -4.65
N ARG A 67 -0.79 -8.51 -5.98
CA ARG A 67 -1.46 -9.64 -6.63
C ARG A 67 -0.45 -10.76 -6.73
N VAL A 68 -0.65 -11.80 -5.93
CA VAL A 68 0.18 -13.00 -5.94
C VAL A 68 -0.15 -13.79 -7.22
N TYR A 69 0.86 -13.95 -8.09
CA TYR A 69 0.73 -14.61 -9.39
C TYR A 69 0.27 -16.08 -9.27
N GLU A 70 0.49 -16.76 -8.14
CA GLU A 70 0.04 -18.15 -7.96
C GLU A 70 -1.48 -18.36 -8.04
N ARG A 71 -2.30 -17.31 -7.92
CA ARG A 71 -3.78 -17.39 -8.01
C ARG A 71 -4.42 -16.50 -9.05
N THR A 72 -3.67 -15.63 -9.70
CA THR A 72 -4.12 -14.89 -10.88
C THR A 72 -3.47 -15.55 -12.08
N ASP A 73 -4.28 -16.02 -13.03
CA ASP A 73 -3.96 -16.56 -14.36
C ASP A 73 -3.13 -15.63 -15.28
N GLY A 74 -2.22 -14.81 -14.72
CA GLY A 74 -1.51 -13.74 -15.41
C GLY A 74 -2.42 -12.59 -15.88
N SER A 75 -3.69 -12.57 -15.44
CA SER A 75 -4.72 -11.72 -16.02
C SER A 75 -4.66 -10.25 -15.62
N VAL A 76 -4.06 -9.90 -14.47
CA VAL A 76 -4.12 -8.52 -13.97
C VAL A 76 -2.76 -8.05 -13.41
N PRO A 77 -2.23 -6.90 -13.87
CA PRO A 77 -0.92 -6.41 -13.42
C PRO A 77 -0.95 -5.91 -11.98
N ASN A 78 0.23 -5.83 -11.34
CA ASN A 78 0.39 -5.19 -10.04
C ASN A 78 0.18 -3.68 -10.13
N THR A 79 -0.32 -3.09 -9.04
CA THR A 79 -0.57 -1.65 -9.01
C THR A 79 -0.09 -1.00 -7.73
N LEU A 80 0.58 0.15 -7.90
CA LEU A 80 0.81 1.11 -6.82
C LEU A 80 -0.43 2.00 -6.72
N VAL A 81 -1.09 1.96 -5.57
CA VAL A 81 -2.31 2.72 -5.30
C VAL A 81 -2.00 3.82 -4.29
N ILE A 82 -2.33 5.04 -4.66
CA ILE A 82 -2.32 6.20 -3.79
C ILE A 82 -3.78 6.49 -3.45
N ALA A 83 -4.10 6.53 -2.17
CA ALA A 83 -5.42 6.85 -1.65
C ALA A 83 -5.34 8.03 -0.68
N ASN A 84 -6.42 8.79 -0.62
CA ASN A 84 -6.64 9.78 0.41
C ASN A 84 -7.45 9.13 1.53
N CYS A 85 -6.92 9.23 2.75
CA CYS A 85 -7.57 8.75 3.96
C CYS A 85 -8.13 9.94 4.74
N GLU A 86 -9.44 9.94 4.94
CA GLU A 86 -10.16 10.91 5.76
C GLU A 86 -10.11 10.45 7.22
N VAL A 87 -9.25 11.08 8.00
CA VAL A 87 -9.09 10.76 9.43
C VAL A 87 -9.89 11.79 10.23
N VAL A 88 -10.76 11.32 11.11
CA VAL A 88 -11.55 12.21 11.97
C VAL A 88 -10.64 12.84 13.03
N LYS A 89 -10.92 14.09 13.44
CA LYS A 89 -10.16 14.74 14.52
C LYS A 89 -10.23 13.89 15.80
N PRO A 90 -9.16 13.90 16.62
CA PRO A 90 -9.17 13.18 17.90
C PRO A 90 -10.41 13.55 18.73
N ARG A 91 -11.04 12.54 19.35
CA ARG A 91 -12.22 12.68 20.24
C ARG A 91 -13.51 13.18 19.57
N VAL A 92 -13.61 13.16 18.25
CA VAL A 92 -14.84 13.55 17.51
C VAL A 92 -15.63 12.33 17.02
N ALA A 93 -15.02 11.16 16.91
CA ALA A 93 -15.71 9.95 16.48
C ALA A 93 -16.61 9.40 17.59
N ALA A 94 -17.86 9.08 17.26
CA ALA A 94 -18.76 8.41 18.19
C ALA A 94 -18.33 6.94 18.37
N ALA A 95 -18.32 6.49 19.63
CA ALA A 95 -17.94 5.15 20.06
C ALA A 95 -18.73 4.05 19.33
N GLU A 96 -20.01 4.30 19.08
CA GLU A 96 -20.93 3.39 18.41
C GLU A 96 -20.58 3.21 16.93
N HIS A 97 -20.06 4.26 16.28
CA HIS A 97 -19.73 4.24 14.85
C HIS A 97 -18.42 3.51 14.54
N ILE A 98 -17.48 3.48 15.48
CA ILE A 98 -16.15 2.86 15.25
C ILE A 98 -16.12 1.36 15.53
N SER A 99 -17.05 0.84 16.33
CA SER A 99 -17.18 -0.60 16.61
C SER A 99 -18.03 -1.35 15.59
N GLN A 100 -18.99 -0.66 14.96
CA GLN A 100 -19.88 -1.22 13.95
C GLN A 100 -19.29 -1.04 12.55
N PHE A 101 -18.42 -1.95 12.15
CA PHE A 101 -17.90 -2.02 10.79
C PHE A 101 -18.09 -3.41 10.19
N ASN A 102 -18.25 -3.44 8.87
CA ASN A 102 -18.26 -4.65 8.06
C ASN A 102 -16.83 -4.94 7.58
N GLU A 103 -16.30 -6.11 7.96
CA GLU A 103 -14.98 -6.61 7.61
C GLU A 103 -14.77 -6.72 6.10
N GLU A 104 -15.83 -7.09 5.36
CA GLU A 104 -15.78 -7.34 3.92
C GLU A 104 -15.94 -6.05 3.10
N ALA A 105 -16.36 -4.96 3.74
CA ALA A 105 -16.65 -3.70 3.08
C ALA A 105 -15.40 -2.83 2.88
N ARG A 106 -15.44 -2.01 1.84
CA ARG A 106 -14.48 -0.91 1.65
C ARG A 106 -14.91 0.29 2.47
N SER A 107 -13.99 0.82 3.27
CA SER A 107 -14.22 2.05 4.04
C SER A 107 -14.55 3.22 3.12
N PRO A 108 -15.57 4.05 3.44
CA PRO A 108 -15.78 5.34 2.77
C PRO A 108 -14.68 6.36 3.07
N PHE A 109 -13.92 6.16 4.15
CA PHE A 109 -12.81 7.04 4.56
C PHE A 109 -11.56 6.87 3.70
N VAL A 110 -11.47 5.83 2.87
CA VAL A 110 -10.31 5.58 2.01
C VAL A 110 -10.74 5.73 0.55
N LYS A 111 -10.36 6.87 -0.05
CA LYS A 111 -10.71 7.22 -1.43
C LYS A 111 -9.49 7.08 -2.31
N LYS A 112 -9.55 6.20 -3.32
CA LYS A 112 -8.45 6.04 -4.28
C LYS A 112 -8.25 7.34 -5.05
N TYR A 113 -7.05 7.91 -4.96
CA TYR A 113 -6.66 9.14 -5.64
C TYR A 113 -6.03 8.82 -6.99
N LYS A 114 -5.06 7.89 -7.01
CA LYS A 114 -4.32 7.53 -8.21
C LYS A 114 -3.92 6.06 -8.18
N THR A 115 -3.99 5.42 -9.34
CA THR A 115 -3.52 4.05 -9.54
C THR A 115 -2.49 4.05 -10.66
N ILE A 116 -1.31 3.51 -10.36
CA ILE A 116 -0.18 3.35 -11.28
C ILE A 116 -0.03 1.86 -11.54
N VAL A 117 0.01 1.46 -12.82
CA VAL A 117 0.26 0.06 -13.21
C VAL A 117 1.76 -0.18 -13.07
N HIS A 118 2.14 -0.96 -12.08
CA HIS A 118 3.54 -1.20 -11.73
C HIS A 118 4.11 -2.29 -12.64
N PRO A 119 5.23 -2.06 -13.34
CA PRO A 119 5.82 -3.03 -14.28
C PRO A 119 6.30 -4.30 -13.56
N GLY A 120 6.70 -4.18 -12.29
CA GLY A 120 7.30 -5.27 -11.53
C GLY A 120 8.78 -5.43 -11.92
N GLU A 121 9.27 -6.66 -11.95
CA GLU A 121 10.59 -6.97 -12.52
C GLU A 121 10.64 -6.54 -13.99
N MET A 122 11.57 -5.62 -14.31
CA MET A 122 11.91 -5.25 -15.67
C MET A 122 12.79 -6.34 -16.27
N VAL A 123 12.19 -7.41 -16.76
CA VAL A 123 12.87 -8.34 -17.67
C VAL A 123 12.67 -7.84 -19.09
N ASP A 124 13.77 -7.59 -19.80
CA ASP A 124 13.77 -7.45 -21.25
C ASP A 124 12.88 -8.55 -21.84
N ALA A 125 11.98 -8.16 -22.74
CA ALA A 125 10.81 -8.93 -23.21
C ALA A 125 11.12 -10.28 -23.93
N LEU A 126 12.32 -10.83 -23.77
CA LEU A 126 12.80 -12.04 -24.43
C LEU A 126 12.82 -13.28 -23.51
N PHE A 127 12.75 -13.14 -22.19
CA PHE A 127 12.74 -14.28 -21.26
C PHE A 127 11.46 -14.31 -20.42
N VAL A 128 10.51 -15.16 -20.83
CA VAL A 128 9.30 -15.49 -20.08
C VAL A 128 9.66 -16.54 -19.02
N PHE A 129 10.30 -16.12 -17.94
CA PHE A 129 10.40 -16.93 -16.72
C PHE A 129 9.82 -16.13 -15.56
N LEU A 130 8.57 -16.45 -15.23
CA LEU A 130 7.76 -16.05 -14.07
C LEU A 130 8.41 -15.02 -13.12
N PRO A 131 8.32 -13.70 -13.41
CA PRO A 131 8.69 -12.69 -12.45
C PRO A 131 7.62 -12.62 -11.37
N CYS A 132 8.02 -12.81 -10.12
CA CYS A 132 7.23 -12.31 -9.01
C CYS A 132 7.30 -10.77 -9.12
N LYS A 133 6.15 -10.10 -9.18
CA LYS A 133 6.04 -8.65 -9.50
C LYS A 133 5.66 -7.81 -8.26
N GLN A 134 5.86 -8.34 -7.06
CA GLN A 134 5.27 -7.77 -5.84
C GLN A 134 6.06 -6.55 -5.36
N VAL A 135 5.34 -5.46 -5.06
CA VAL A 135 5.95 -4.28 -4.45
C VAL A 135 6.13 -4.56 -2.97
N ASN A 136 7.37 -4.86 -2.59
CA ASN A 136 7.74 -5.29 -1.24
C ASN A 136 7.90 -4.13 -0.27
N ARG A 137 8.37 -2.97 -0.76
CA ARG A 137 8.53 -1.78 0.08
C ARG A 137 8.26 -0.49 -0.68
N ILE A 138 7.59 0.43 0.00
CA ILE A 138 7.28 1.77 -0.49
C ILE A 138 7.87 2.80 0.48
N ARG A 139 8.57 3.81 -0.06
CA ARG A 139 9.08 4.96 0.69
C ARG A 139 8.87 6.25 -0.08
N GLU A 140 8.28 7.23 0.56
CA GLU A 140 8.21 8.60 0.08
C GLU A 140 9.51 9.34 0.37
N LEU A 141 9.83 10.32 -0.48
CA LEU A 141 10.85 11.31 -0.18
C LEU A 141 10.30 12.30 0.86
N PRO A 142 10.89 12.43 2.07
CA PRO A 142 10.33 13.27 3.13
C PRO A 142 10.20 14.77 2.75
N GLN A 143 11.07 15.25 1.86
CA GLN A 143 11.08 16.62 1.36
C GLN A 143 9.98 16.87 0.33
N ASN A 144 9.51 15.81 -0.35
CA ASN A 144 8.44 15.88 -1.32
C ASN A 144 7.67 14.55 -1.35
N SER A 145 6.54 14.50 -0.65
CA SER A 145 5.69 13.31 -0.51
C SER A 145 5.07 12.82 -1.82
N LYS A 146 5.21 13.58 -2.91
CA LYS A 146 4.78 13.18 -4.26
C LYS A 146 5.79 12.27 -4.94
N ILE A 147 7.04 12.25 -4.48
CA ILE A 147 8.07 11.36 -4.99
C ILE A 147 8.11 10.11 -4.13
N ILE A 148 7.95 8.96 -4.76
CA ILE A 148 7.89 7.66 -4.11
C ILE A 148 8.91 6.72 -4.76
N ALA A 149 9.71 6.06 -3.95
CA ALA A 149 10.54 4.94 -4.35
C ALA A 149 9.85 3.62 -3.97
N THR A 150 9.92 2.64 -4.86
CA THR A 150 9.40 1.30 -4.66
C THR A 150 10.50 0.27 -4.87
N HIS A 151 10.57 -0.68 -3.94
CA HIS A 151 11.37 -1.89 -4.09
C HIS A 151 10.47 -3.05 -4.51
N THR A 152 10.90 -3.77 -5.54
CA THR A 152 10.30 -5.04 -5.97
C THR A 152 11.27 -6.20 -5.74
N ASP A 153 10.87 -7.35 -6.22
CA ASP A 153 11.58 -8.60 -6.44
C ASP A 153 12.63 -8.49 -7.58
N SER A 154 13.19 -7.29 -7.80
CA SER A 154 14.23 -7.02 -8.81
C SER A 154 15.38 -6.23 -8.18
N PRO A 155 16.58 -6.26 -8.79
CA PRO A 155 17.73 -5.46 -8.32
C PRO A 155 17.52 -3.95 -8.49
N ASP A 156 16.48 -3.52 -9.21
CA ASP A 156 16.24 -2.13 -9.52
C ASP A 156 15.30 -1.47 -8.52
N VAL A 157 15.64 -0.24 -8.11
CA VAL A 157 14.72 0.61 -7.37
C VAL A 157 14.02 1.56 -8.33
N LEU A 158 12.69 1.51 -8.34
CA LEU A 158 11.88 2.36 -9.21
C LEU A 158 11.44 3.61 -8.47
N VAL A 159 11.61 4.77 -9.08
CA VAL A 159 11.20 6.07 -8.54
C VAL A 159 10.06 6.62 -9.37
N TRP A 160 9.03 7.12 -8.69
CA TRP A 160 7.78 7.58 -9.23
C TRP A 160 7.52 9.02 -8.77
N ASP A 161 7.32 9.92 -9.71
CA ASP A 161 6.62 11.18 -9.45
C ASP A 161 5.12 10.95 -9.59
N VAL A 162 4.43 10.87 -8.46
CA VAL A 162 3.00 10.58 -8.41
C VAL A 162 2.20 11.59 -9.23
N GLU A 163 2.60 12.86 -9.35
CA GLU A 163 1.84 13.84 -10.13
C GLU A 163 2.00 13.64 -11.63
N ALA A 164 3.23 13.38 -12.08
CA ALA A 164 3.56 13.15 -13.49
C ALA A 164 2.89 11.90 -14.07
N GLN A 165 2.69 10.87 -13.25
CA GLN A 165 2.10 9.61 -13.69
C GLN A 165 0.61 9.74 -14.02
N PRO A 166 0.09 9.17 -15.12
CA PRO A 166 -1.35 9.19 -15.40
C PRO A 166 -2.12 8.28 -14.43
N ASN A 167 -3.36 8.65 -14.10
CA ASN A 167 -4.24 7.75 -13.35
C ASN A 167 -4.74 6.62 -14.28
N ARG A 168 -4.36 5.38 -13.99
CA ARG A 168 -4.66 4.20 -14.81
C ARG A 168 -5.68 3.29 -14.14
N HIS A 169 -6.28 2.40 -14.93
CA HIS A 169 -7.16 1.35 -14.42
C HIS A 169 -6.47 0.00 -14.60
N ALA A 170 -6.54 -0.84 -13.56
CA ALA A 170 -5.91 -2.16 -13.55
C ALA A 170 -6.80 -3.16 -14.29
N VAL A 171 -6.78 -3.11 -15.62
CA VAL A 171 -7.48 -4.04 -16.51
C VAL A 171 -6.50 -4.99 -17.18
N LEU A 172 -7.02 -6.12 -17.68
CA LEU A 172 -6.24 -7.10 -18.43
C LEU A 172 -5.66 -6.44 -19.69
N GLY A 173 -4.35 -6.59 -19.91
CA GLY A 173 -3.64 -5.97 -21.02
C GLY A 173 -3.40 -4.46 -20.87
N ALA A 174 -3.62 -3.88 -19.68
CA ALA A 174 -3.24 -2.50 -19.42
C ALA A 174 -1.73 -2.30 -19.63
N SER A 175 -1.36 -1.24 -20.35
CA SER A 175 0.06 -0.90 -20.52
C SER A 175 0.67 -0.52 -19.18
N GLU A 176 1.86 -1.08 -18.92
CA GLU A 176 2.65 -0.79 -17.74
C GLU A 176 3.04 0.69 -17.70
N SER A 177 3.14 1.23 -16.48
CA SER A 177 3.58 2.61 -16.29
C SER A 177 5.10 2.65 -16.31
N ARG A 178 5.65 3.69 -16.94
CA ARG A 178 7.09 3.90 -16.98
C ARG A 178 7.52 4.66 -15.73
N PRO A 179 8.45 4.13 -14.91
CA PRO A 179 9.00 4.88 -13.79
C PRO A 179 9.80 6.09 -14.28
N ASP A 180 9.84 7.13 -13.46
CA ASP A 180 10.52 8.38 -13.79
C ASP A 180 12.05 8.22 -13.69
N LEU A 181 12.52 7.46 -12.69
CA LEU A 181 13.90 7.00 -12.60
C LEU A 181 13.96 5.52 -12.26
N ILE A 182 15.01 4.87 -12.75
CA ILE A 182 15.38 3.50 -12.42
C ILE A 182 16.78 3.57 -11.84
N LEU A 183 16.93 3.18 -10.57
CA LEU A 183 18.20 3.15 -9.89
C LEU A 183 18.73 1.73 -9.92
N THR A 184 19.83 1.55 -10.65
CA THR A 184 20.51 0.27 -10.83
C THR A 184 21.76 0.22 -9.95
N GLY A 185 22.18 -0.98 -9.55
CA GLY A 185 23.41 -1.17 -8.78
C GLY A 185 23.47 -2.46 -7.97
N HIS A 186 22.31 -3.00 -7.58
CA HIS A 186 22.26 -4.34 -6.99
C HIS A 186 22.59 -5.40 -8.03
N GLN A 187 23.30 -6.44 -7.62
CA GLN A 187 23.62 -7.59 -8.46
C GLN A 187 22.65 -8.75 -8.24
N GLU A 188 21.98 -8.75 -7.08
CA GLU A 188 21.01 -9.75 -6.65
C GLU A 188 19.71 -9.07 -6.24
N ASN A 189 18.68 -9.87 -5.98
CA ASN A 189 17.40 -9.36 -5.52
C ASN A 189 17.53 -8.73 -4.12
N ALA A 190 17.38 -7.41 -4.05
CA ALA A 190 17.18 -6.71 -2.80
C ALA A 190 15.67 -6.72 -2.54
N GLU A 191 15.15 -7.43 -1.53
CA GLU A 191 13.69 -7.55 -1.45
C GLU A 191 13.06 -6.43 -0.63
N PHE A 192 13.72 -5.99 0.44
CA PHE A 192 13.06 -5.19 1.47
C PHE A 192 13.85 -4.00 1.98
N ALA A 193 15.17 -3.87 1.88
CA ALA A 193 15.82 -2.70 2.48
C ALA A 193 15.63 -1.49 1.55
N LEU A 194 14.88 -0.49 2.03
CA LEU A 194 14.68 0.79 1.34
C LEU A 194 14.45 1.88 2.38
N ALA A 195 15.24 2.94 2.29
CA ALA A 195 15.15 4.14 3.13
C ALA A 195 15.44 5.40 2.32
N MET A 196 14.72 6.47 2.64
CA MET A 196 14.91 7.81 2.05
C MET A 196 15.46 8.74 3.13
N CYS A 197 16.45 9.56 2.76
CA CYS A 197 17.06 10.52 3.67
C CYS A 197 16.10 11.69 3.96
N PRO A 198 15.89 12.10 5.23
CA PRO A 198 15.02 13.23 5.56
C PRO A 198 15.57 14.61 5.20
N ALA A 199 16.91 14.74 5.08
CA ALA A 199 17.57 16.03 4.86
C ALA A 199 17.87 16.28 3.37
N GLU A 200 18.29 15.24 2.65
CA GLU A 200 18.72 15.34 1.25
C GLU A 200 18.03 14.26 0.39
N PRO A 201 17.98 14.41 -0.96
CA PRO A 201 17.32 13.46 -1.85
C PRO A 201 18.16 12.20 -2.10
N TYR A 202 18.60 11.57 -1.01
CA TYR A 202 19.33 10.31 -1.04
C TYR A 202 18.42 9.14 -0.72
N VAL A 203 18.67 8.04 -1.42
CA VAL A 203 18.01 6.76 -1.24
C VAL A 203 19.05 5.71 -0.93
N LEU A 204 18.74 4.86 0.05
CA LEU A 204 19.54 3.71 0.44
C LEU A 204 18.68 2.48 0.20
N SER A 205 19.25 1.49 -0.50
CA SER A 205 18.65 0.17 -0.72
C SER A 205 19.67 -0.93 -0.48
N GLY A 206 19.19 -2.14 -0.17
CA GLY A 206 20.03 -3.30 0.18
C GLY A 206 19.23 -4.56 0.47
#